data_AF-A0A3B9NPI4-F1
#
_entry.id   AF-A0A3B9NPI4-F1
#
_cell.length_a   1.000
_cell.length_b   1.000
_cell.length_c   1.000
_cell.angle_alpha   90.00
_cell.angle_beta   90.00
_cell.angle_gamma   90.00
#
_symmetry.space_group_name_H-M   'P 1'
#
loop_
_entity.id
_entity.type
_entity.pdbx_description
1 polymer ?
#
loop_
_entity_poly.entity_id
_entity_poly.type
_entity_poly.pdbx_seq_one_letter_code
_entity_poly.pdbx_strand_id
1 'polypeptide(L)'
;MPAYITLNNMPVAIETSVSRTTRSQRMQFGDGYSQILTDGLNSQLEVWSCSTGPLDQNQAYGIESYLLRQKGRAFAWTPPNSTKSFTAQFESGVLDLGYENIESLTLTGYTRPTDYTANLATGRLTSVTIANLTDVDVSLTLAAKNYVIDSGWQFNFISSVYFRLNFNLIQVHV
;
A
#
# COMPACT_ATOMS: atom_id res chain seq x y z
N MET A 1 -15.67 -26.47 11.21
CA MET A 1 -15.17 -25.41 12.12
C MET A 1 -15.21 -24.10 11.35
N PRO A 2 -15.82 -23.01 11.83
CA PRO A 2 -15.93 -21.80 11.04
C PRO A 2 -14.52 -21.20 10.88
N ALA A 3 -14.08 -21.06 9.63
CA ALA A 3 -12.82 -20.42 9.30
C ALA A 3 -12.89 -18.97 9.80
N TYR A 4 -11.95 -18.57 10.66
CA TYR A 4 -11.83 -17.19 11.10
C TYR A 4 -11.48 -16.33 9.88
N ILE A 5 -12.37 -15.42 9.49
CA ILE A 5 -12.07 -14.48 8.41
C ILE A 5 -11.12 -13.43 8.99
N THR A 6 -9.96 -13.27 8.37
CA THR A 6 -9.05 -12.14 8.59
C THR A 6 -9.14 -11.18 7.41
N LEU A 7 -8.65 -9.94 7.56
CA LEU A 7 -8.62 -8.98 6.46
C LEU A 7 -7.83 -9.48 5.24
N ASN A 8 -6.80 -10.31 5.44
CA ASN A 8 -6.03 -10.92 4.34
C ASN A 8 -6.82 -12.04 3.63
N ASN A 9 -7.85 -12.60 4.28
CA ASN A 9 -8.73 -13.63 3.74
C ASN A 9 -10.11 -13.08 3.33
N MET A 10 -10.32 -11.77 3.51
CA MET A 10 -11.56 -11.09 3.16
C MET A 10 -11.56 -10.81 1.66
N PRO A 11 -12.64 -11.11 0.92
CA PRO A 11 -12.75 -10.76 -0.50
C PRO A 11 -13.02 -9.25 -0.64
N VAL A 12 -11.99 -8.46 -0.33
CA VAL A 12 -11.95 -7.04 -0.62
C VAL A 12 -11.93 -6.92 -2.15
N ALA A 13 -12.95 -6.27 -2.70
CA ALA A 13 -13.10 -6.10 -4.13
C ALA A 13 -11.95 -5.24 -4.69
N ILE A 14 -11.56 -5.53 -5.93
CA ILE A 14 -10.53 -4.79 -6.69
C ILE A 14 -10.89 -3.30 -6.85
N GLU A 15 -12.16 -2.91 -6.69
CA GLU A 15 -12.62 -1.52 -6.76
C GLU A 15 -12.22 -0.66 -5.54
N THR A 16 -11.50 -1.25 -4.58
CA THR A 16 -10.98 -0.55 -3.41
C THR A 16 -9.99 0.54 -3.83
N SER A 17 -10.35 1.79 -3.57
CA SER A 17 -9.55 2.96 -3.98
C SER A 17 -8.60 3.39 -2.87
N VAL A 18 -7.44 3.89 -3.26
CA VAL A 18 -6.43 4.44 -2.35
C VAL A 18 -6.26 5.94 -2.63
N SER A 19 -6.31 6.73 -1.57
CA SER A 19 -5.90 8.13 -1.59
C SER A 19 -4.59 8.27 -0.84
N ARG A 20 -3.60 8.93 -1.46
CA ARG A 20 -2.32 9.25 -0.85
C ARG A 20 -2.19 10.75 -0.79
N THR A 21 -2.01 11.30 0.41
CA THR A 21 -1.79 12.73 0.60
C THR A 21 -0.41 12.95 1.19
N THR A 22 0.35 13.86 0.59
CA THR A 22 1.61 14.35 1.14
C THR A 22 1.42 15.71 1.79
N ARG A 23 1.85 15.88 3.04
CA ARG A 23 1.79 17.18 3.71
C ARG A 23 3.09 17.94 3.42
N SER A 24 3.00 18.96 2.56
CA SER A 24 4.08 19.94 2.37
C SER A 24 3.68 21.26 3.02
N GLN A 25 4.54 21.82 3.87
CA GLN A 25 4.38 23.17 4.39
C GLN A 25 5.11 24.13 3.45
N ARG A 26 4.38 25.03 2.81
CA ARG A 26 4.96 26.09 1.98
C ARG A 26 4.97 27.39 2.78
N MET A 27 6.16 27.86 3.14
CA MET A 27 6.33 29.20 3.69
C MET A 27 6.69 30.16 2.55
N GLN A 28 5.89 31.21 2.37
CA GLN A 28 6.13 32.25 1.37
C GLN A 28 6.57 33.53 2.07
N PHE A 29 7.79 33.96 1.80
CA PHE A 29 8.35 35.20 2.34
C PHE A 29 7.99 36.37 1.41
N GLY A 30 7.87 37.58 1.99
CA GLY A 30 7.41 38.80 1.31
C GLY A 30 8.26 39.27 0.11
N ASP A 31 9.43 38.66 -0.11
CA ASP A 31 10.37 38.99 -1.20
C ASP A 31 10.25 38.05 -2.41
N GLY A 32 9.19 37.23 -2.49
CA GLY A 32 8.94 36.32 -3.61
C GLY A 32 9.66 34.97 -3.51
N TYR A 33 10.43 34.73 -2.45
CA TYR A 33 10.99 33.41 -2.14
C TYR A 33 9.95 32.54 -1.43
N SER A 34 9.71 31.34 -1.98
CA SER A 34 8.93 30.29 -1.32
C SER A 34 9.83 29.13 -0.95
N GLN A 35 9.87 28.77 0.32
CA GLN A 35 10.53 27.56 0.79
C GLN A 35 9.46 26.47 0.97
N ILE A 36 9.67 25.33 0.32
CA ILE A 36 8.89 24.12 0.57
C ILE A 36 9.64 23.35 1.64
N LEU A 37 9.06 23.26 2.83
CA LEU A 37 9.46 22.31 3.86
C LEU A 37 8.51 21.12 3.75
N THR A 38 9.02 19.97 3.33
CA THR A 38 8.27 18.72 3.50
C THR A 38 8.18 18.46 5.00
N ASP A 39 6.99 18.56 5.57
CA ASP A 39 6.78 18.45 7.01
C ASP A 39 7.14 17.04 7.50
N GLY A 40 7.69 16.94 8.72
CA GLY A 40 8.49 15.82 9.19
C GLY A 40 7.75 14.49 9.43
N LEU A 41 8.52 13.41 9.51
CA LEU A 41 8.29 12.01 9.97
C LEU A 41 7.00 11.26 9.56
N ASN A 42 5.95 11.94 9.10
CA ASN A 42 4.64 11.40 8.73
C ASN A 42 4.17 12.08 7.42
N SER A 43 5.07 12.19 6.44
CA SER A 43 4.81 12.96 5.21
C SER A 43 3.87 12.26 4.24
N GLN A 44 3.49 11.01 4.48
CA GLN A 44 2.54 10.24 3.66
C GLN A 44 1.42 9.67 4.53
N LEU A 45 0.20 10.18 4.33
CA LEU A 45 -1.02 9.58 4.87
C LEU A 45 -1.68 8.79 3.73
N GLU A 46 -1.76 7.47 3.89
CA GLU A 46 -2.46 6.58 2.96
C GLU A 46 -3.82 6.19 3.56
N VAL A 47 -4.90 6.50 2.83
CA VAL A 47 -6.27 6.16 3.20
C VAL A 47 -6.84 5.23 2.15
N TRP A 48 -7.43 4.14 2.60
CA TRP A 48 -8.03 3.11 1.76
C TRP A 48 -9.53 3.05 1.98
N SER A 49 -10.29 3.24 0.90
CA SER A 49 -11.74 3.08 0.87
C SER A 49 -12.07 1.67 0.39
N CYS A 50 -12.21 0.75 1.34
CA CYS A 50 -12.38 -0.66 1.07
C CYS A 50 -13.86 -1.01 0.86
N SER A 51 -14.12 -1.87 -0.14
CA SER A 51 -15.45 -2.44 -0.36
C SER A 51 -15.34 -3.94 -0.62
N THR A 52 -16.29 -4.73 -0.11
CA THR A 52 -16.32 -6.17 -0.35
C THR A 52 -17.09 -6.55 -1.61
N GLY A 53 -16.81 -7.75 -2.13
CA GLY A 53 -17.78 -8.46 -2.95
C GLY A 53 -19.09 -8.75 -2.20
N PRO A 54 -20.10 -9.33 -2.88
CA PRO A 54 -21.30 -9.84 -2.22
C PRO A 54 -20.94 -10.91 -1.18
N LEU A 55 -21.39 -10.71 0.06
CA LEU A 55 -21.19 -11.60 1.20
C LEU A 55 -22.53 -12.18 1.63
N ASP A 56 -22.58 -13.44 2.01
CA ASP A 56 -23.74 -13.98 2.72
C ASP A 56 -23.81 -13.44 4.17
N GLN A 57 -24.93 -13.67 4.85
CA GLN A 57 -25.15 -13.18 6.22
C GLN A 57 -24.11 -13.67 7.23
N ASN A 58 -23.62 -14.91 7.09
CA ASN A 58 -22.65 -15.48 8.02
C ASN A 58 -21.28 -14.83 7.83
N GLN A 59 -20.85 -14.68 6.58
CA GLN A 59 -19.62 -13.98 6.22
C GLN A 59 -19.65 -12.52 6.66
N ALA A 60 -20.77 -11.83 6.42
CA ALA A 60 -21.02 -10.46 6.84
C ALA A 60 -20.81 -10.26 8.34
N TYR A 61 -21.46 -11.07 9.18
CA TYR A 61 -21.31 -11.00 10.64
C TYR A 61 -19.93 -11.46 11.13
N GLY A 62 -19.32 -12.45 10.46
CA GLY A 62 -17.95 -12.86 10.75
C GLY A 62 -16.97 -11.70 10.57
N ILE A 63 -17.07 -10.98 9.47
CA ILE A 63 -16.26 -9.80 9.17
C ILE A 63 -16.53 -8.67 10.16
N GLU A 64 -17.79 -8.36 10.48
CA GLU A 64 -18.12 -7.35 11.48
C GLU A 64 -17.55 -7.69 12.86
N SER A 65 -17.64 -8.96 13.28
CA SER A 65 -17.04 -9.40 14.56
C SER A 65 -15.53 -9.15 14.60
N TYR A 66 -14.85 -9.35 13.47
CA TYR A 66 -13.42 -9.07 13.34
C TYR A 66 -13.16 -7.56 13.43
N LEU A 67 -13.93 -6.73 12.73
CA LEU A 67 -13.79 -5.27 12.76
C LEU A 67 -14.07 -4.69 14.15
N LEU A 68 -15.07 -5.21 14.87
CA LEU A 68 -15.33 -4.87 16.27
C LEU A 68 -14.14 -5.18 17.18
N ARG A 69 -13.49 -6.34 16.97
CA ARG A 69 -12.31 -6.74 17.75
C ARG A 69 -11.09 -5.86 17.47
N GLN A 70 -10.96 -5.36 16.25
CA GLN A 70 -9.83 -4.52 15.82
C GLN A 70 -10.11 -3.02 15.93
N LYS A 71 -11.31 -2.62 16.37
CA LYS A 71 -11.66 -1.21 16.53
C LYS A 71 -10.66 -0.50 17.45
N GLY A 72 -10.05 0.56 16.93
CA GLY A 72 -9.04 1.36 17.66
C GLY A 72 -7.68 0.68 17.82
N ARG A 73 -7.43 -0.45 17.15
CA ARG A 73 -6.14 -1.16 17.18
C ARG A 73 -5.51 -1.17 15.80
N ALA A 74 -4.19 -1.00 15.76
CA ALA A 74 -3.42 -1.16 14.54
C ALA A 74 -3.30 -2.66 14.20
N PHE A 75 -3.41 -3.00 12.93
CA PHE A 75 -3.15 -4.34 12.43
C PHE A 75 -2.36 -4.29 11.13
N ALA A 76 -1.52 -5.30 10.91
CA ALA A 76 -0.77 -5.46 9.67
C ALA A 76 -1.70 -5.93 8.54
N TRP A 77 -1.72 -5.19 7.45
CA TRP A 77 -2.49 -5.52 6.25
C TRP A 77 -1.67 -5.22 5.01
N THR A 78 -1.71 -6.14 4.06
CA THR A 78 -1.10 -5.97 2.74
C THR A 78 -2.19 -5.54 1.77
N PRO A 79 -2.15 -4.30 1.25
CA PRO A 79 -3.18 -3.84 0.35
C PRO A 79 -3.20 -4.63 -0.96
N PRO A 80 -4.35 -4.75 -1.65
CA PRO A 80 -4.46 -5.55 -2.88
C PRO A 80 -3.62 -5.01 -4.05
N ASN A 81 -3.18 -3.75 -4.02
CA ASN A 81 -2.28 -3.16 -5.01
C ASN A 81 -0.79 -3.17 -4.57
N SER A 82 -0.44 -3.98 -3.57
CA SER A 82 0.94 -4.08 -3.06
C SER A 82 1.91 -4.59 -4.12
N THR A 83 1.44 -5.46 -5.02
CA THR A 83 2.21 -5.92 -6.18
C THR A 83 2.12 -4.89 -7.31
N LYS A 84 3.28 -4.51 -7.84
CA LYS A 84 3.43 -3.50 -8.89
C LYS A 84 4.37 -4.03 -9.94
N SER A 85 3.99 -3.83 -11.20
CA SER A 85 4.85 -4.13 -12.34
C SER A 85 4.92 -2.91 -13.25
N PHE A 86 6.13 -2.48 -13.58
CA PHE A 86 6.40 -1.31 -14.41
C PHE A 86 7.80 -1.38 -15.01
N THR A 87 8.06 -0.62 -16.07
CA THR A 87 9.38 -0.49 -16.66
C THR A 87 10.08 0.74 -16.07
N ALA A 88 11.35 0.60 -15.71
CA ALA A 88 12.17 1.70 -15.20
C ALA A 88 13.61 1.60 -15.73
N GLN A 89 14.34 2.71 -15.71
CA GLN A 89 15.66 2.81 -16.31
C GLN A 89 16.76 3.00 -15.26
N PHE A 90 17.89 2.33 -15.42
CA PHE A 90 19.10 2.66 -14.64
C PHE A 90 19.75 3.93 -15.17
N GLU A 91 19.73 4.99 -14.36
CA GLU A 91 20.42 6.23 -14.62
C GLU A 91 21.77 6.24 -13.90
N SER A 92 22.87 6.23 -14.67
CA SER A 92 24.23 6.28 -14.13
C SER A 92 24.51 5.21 -13.07
N GLY A 93 24.06 3.98 -13.33
CA GLY A 93 24.25 2.81 -12.46
C GLY A 93 23.32 2.75 -11.26
N VAL A 94 22.35 3.67 -11.14
CA VAL A 94 21.40 3.72 -10.03
C VAL A 94 19.98 3.72 -10.58
N LEU A 95 19.09 3.02 -9.88
CA LEU A 95 17.66 3.09 -10.10
C LEU A 95 16.96 3.32 -8.75
N ASP A 96 16.20 4.40 -8.65
CA ASP A 96 15.34 4.66 -7.50
C ASP A 96 13.91 4.28 -7.87
N LEU A 97 13.35 3.30 -7.15
CA LEU A 97 12.00 2.82 -7.42
C LEU A 97 10.92 3.78 -6.87
N GLY A 98 11.28 4.70 -5.97
CA GLY A 98 10.31 5.54 -5.25
C GLY A 98 9.37 4.75 -4.33
N TYR A 99 9.66 3.46 -4.11
CA TYR A 99 8.90 2.56 -3.25
C TYR A 99 9.77 2.08 -2.10
N GLU A 100 9.29 2.27 -0.88
CA GLU A 100 9.96 1.83 0.33
C GLU A 100 9.29 0.57 0.91
N ASN A 101 10.01 -0.12 1.80
CA ASN A 101 9.55 -1.35 2.46
C ASN A 101 9.10 -2.43 1.48
N ILE A 102 9.97 -2.77 0.53
CA ILE A 102 9.74 -3.80 -0.47
C ILE A 102 9.98 -5.18 0.17
N GLU A 103 9.00 -6.08 0.09
CA GLU A 103 9.11 -7.46 0.57
C GLU A 103 9.79 -8.36 -0.48
N SER A 104 9.41 -8.20 -1.75
CA SER A 104 9.98 -8.96 -2.86
C SER A 104 10.21 -8.05 -4.07
N LEU A 105 11.28 -8.32 -4.81
CA LEU A 105 11.70 -7.56 -5.98
C LEU A 105 12.31 -8.51 -7.01
N THR A 106 11.85 -8.41 -8.24
CA THR A 106 12.40 -9.10 -9.40
C THR A 106 12.57 -8.13 -10.56
N LEU A 107 13.68 -8.30 -11.29
CA LEU A 107 13.92 -7.63 -12.55
C LEU A 107 13.94 -8.71 -13.64
N THR A 108 13.11 -8.56 -14.67
CA THR A 108 13.02 -9.57 -15.73
C THR A 108 14.38 -9.71 -16.44
N GLY A 109 14.92 -10.93 -16.46
CA GLY A 109 16.21 -11.23 -17.10
C GLY A 109 17.46 -10.90 -16.26
N TYR A 110 17.31 -10.39 -15.04
CA TYR A 110 18.43 -10.05 -14.17
C TYR A 110 18.30 -10.69 -12.78
N THR A 111 19.43 -11.07 -12.21
CA THR A 111 19.51 -11.79 -10.94
C THR A 111 20.19 -10.95 -9.87
N ARG A 112 19.65 -11.00 -8.64
CA ARG A 112 20.26 -10.37 -7.47
C ARG A 112 21.03 -11.43 -6.66
N PRO A 113 22.27 -11.18 -6.21
CA PRO A 113 23.01 -9.92 -6.31
C PRO A 113 23.92 -9.79 -7.55
N THR A 114 23.92 -10.76 -8.47
CA THR A 114 24.88 -10.84 -9.58
C THR A 114 24.85 -9.65 -10.51
N ASP A 115 23.65 -9.23 -10.93
CA ASP A 115 23.47 -8.18 -11.94
C ASP A 115 23.16 -6.81 -11.32
N TYR A 116 22.57 -6.82 -10.13
CA TYR A 116 22.25 -5.62 -9.36
C TYR A 116 22.19 -5.92 -7.86
N THR A 117 22.42 -4.89 -7.06
CA THR A 117 22.15 -4.88 -5.62
C THR A 117 20.93 -4.02 -5.34
N ALA A 118 20.20 -4.31 -4.26
CA ALA A 118 18.99 -3.59 -3.89
C ALA A 118 18.93 -3.37 -2.38
N ASN A 119 18.69 -2.13 -1.98
CA ASN A 119 18.23 -1.78 -0.64
C ASN A 119 16.70 -1.80 -0.64
N LEU A 120 16.12 -2.90 -0.15
CA LEU A 120 14.67 -3.10 -0.13
C LEU A 120 13.93 -2.16 0.85
N ALA A 121 14.62 -1.62 1.85
CA ALA A 121 14.03 -0.65 2.76
C ALA A 121 13.79 0.68 2.05
N THR A 122 14.76 1.16 1.27
CA THR A 122 14.72 2.47 0.61
C THR A 122 14.30 2.42 -0.86
N GLY A 123 14.13 1.24 -1.45
CA GLY A 123 13.81 1.10 -2.88
C GLY A 123 14.95 1.46 -3.84
N ARG A 124 16.19 1.57 -3.34
CA ARG A 124 17.34 2.00 -4.15
C ARG A 124 18.10 0.78 -4.68
N LEU A 125 18.24 0.71 -5.99
CA LEU A 125 19.00 -0.31 -6.70
C LEU A 125 20.31 0.28 -7.21
N THR A 126 21.34 -0.56 -7.24
CA THR A 126 22.64 -0.21 -7.82
C THR A 126 23.05 -1.32 -8.78
N SER A 127 23.34 -0.93 -10.02
CA SER A 127 23.77 -1.83 -11.08
C SER A 127 25.13 -2.45 -10.73
N VAL A 128 25.28 -3.73 -11.07
CA VAL A 128 26.57 -4.44 -11.03
C VAL A 128 27.03 -4.72 -12.46
N THR A 129 26.13 -5.27 -13.30
CA THR A 129 26.41 -5.60 -14.71
C THR A 129 25.51 -4.86 -15.69
N ILE A 130 24.38 -4.31 -15.22
CA ILE A 130 23.38 -3.64 -16.07
C ILE A 130 23.95 -2.31 -16.57
N ALA A 131 23.94 -2.11 -17.89
CA ALA A 131 24.44 -0.90 -18.51
C ALA A 131 23.55 0.32 -18.19
N ASN A 132 24.14 1.51 -18.22
CA ASN A 132 23.40 2.76 -18.07
C ASN A 132 22.38 2.92 -19.20
N LEU A 133 21.27 3.60 -18.89
CA LEU A 133 20.16 3.85 -19.83
C LEU A 133 19.48 2.57 -20.34
N THR A 134 19.63 1.46 -19.61
CA THR A 134 18.92 0.21 -19.89
C THR A 134 17.56 0.23 -19.20
N ASP A 135 16.51 0.04 -19.98
CA ASP A 135 15.16 -0.18 -19.48
C ASP A 135 15.03 -1.61 -18.94
N VAL A 136 14.49 -1.74 -17.74
CA VAL A 136 14.25 -3.03 -17.08
C VAL A 136 12.80 -3.13 -16.63
N ASP A 137 12.21 -4.30 -16.81
CA ASP A 137 10.90 -4.60 -16.27
C ASP A 137 11.03 -5.00 -14.80
N VAL A 138 10.45 -4.17 -13.94
CA VAL A 138 10.43 -4.34 -12.49
C VAL A 138 9.12 -4.98 -12.08
N SER A 139 9.18 -6.01 -11.25
CA SER A 139 8.04 -6.47 -10.46
C SER A 139 8.41 -6.47 -8.98
N LEU A 140 7.59 -5.81 -8.17
CA LEU A 140 7.80 -5.71 -6.72
C LEU A 140 6.52 -5.97 -5.95
N THR A 141 6.66 -6.44 -4.72
CA THR A 141 5.58 -6.52 -3.74
C THR A 141 5.98 -5.73 -2.50
N LEU A 142 5.12 -4.80 -2.09
CA LEU A 142 5.29 -4.04 -0.85
C LEU A 142 4.94 -4.90 0.37
N ALA A 143 5.73 -4.77 1.43
CA ALA A 143 5.46 -5.41 2.70
C ALA A 143 4.14 -4.92 3.33
N ALA A 144 3.59 -5.72 4.23
CA ALA A 144 2.43 -5.33 5.02
C ALA A 144 2.72 -4.04 5.81
N LYS A 145 1.75 -3.13 5.82
CA LYS A 145 1.80 -1.90 6.63
C LYS A 145 0.76 -1.98 7.75
N ASN A 146 0.92 -1.15 8.77
CA ASN A 146 -0.04 -1.07 9.86
C ASN A 146 -1.17 -0.10 9.50
N TYR A 147 -2.41 -0.54 9.71
CA TYR A 147 -3.62 0.24 9.47
C TYR A 147 -4.56 0.21 10.68
N VAL A 148 -5.36 1.27 10.82
CA VAL A 148 -6.46 1.37 11.78
C VAL A 148 -7.76 1.69 11.03
N ILE A 149 -8.89 1.22 11.55
CA ILE A 149 -10.23 1.57 11.04
C ILE A 149 -10.53 3.02 11.41
N ASP A 150 -10.79 3.87 10.42
CA ASP A 150 -10.94 5.31 10.58
C ASP A 150 -12.33 5.73 11.08
N SER A 151 -13.36 5.47 10.28
CA SER A 151 -14.70 6.05 10.44
C SER A 151 -15.79 5.00 10.67
N GLY A 152 -15.39 3.75 10.94
CA GLY A 152 -16.29 2.60 11.10
C GLY A 152 -16.54 1.85 9.78
N TRP A 153 -17.64 1.11 9.73
CA TRP A 153 -18.05 0.33 8.56
C TRP A 153 -19.57 0.45 8.34
N GLN A 154 -19.99 0.21 7.10
CA GLN A 154 -21.38 0.25 6.67
C GLN A 154 -21.77 -1.05 5.99
N PHE A 155 -22.94 -1.58 6.37
CA PHE A 155 -23.61 -2.66 5.66
C PHE A 155 -24.54 -2.11 4.60
N ASN A 156 -24.30 -2.50 3.36
CA ASN A 156 -25.17 -2.21 2.23
C ASN A 156 -25.82 -3.51 1.78
N PHE A 157 -27.15 -3.53 1.77
CA PHE A 157 -27.90 -4.67 1.27
C PHE A 157 -27.86 -4.65 -0.25
N ILE A 158 -27.29 -5.69 -0.86
CA ILE A 158 -27.36 -5.89 -2.32
C ILE A 158 -28.66 -6.63 -2.65
N SER A 159 -29.04 -7.59 -1.82
CA SER A 159 -30.30 -8.33 -1.90
C SER A 159 -30.75 -8.80 -0.52
N SER A 160 -31.84 -9.56 -0.44
CA SER A 160 -32.31 -10.16 0.83
C SER A 160 -31.34 -11.15 1.46
N VAL A 161 -30.34 -11.63 0.72
CA VAL A 161 -29.37 -12.66 1.18
C VAL A 161 -27.93 -12.15 1.12
N TYR A 162 -27.66 -11.11 0.32
CA TYR A 162 -26.31 -10.61 0.10
C TYR A 162 -26.09 -9.20 0.63
N PHE A 163 -24.93 -9.04 1.25
CA PHE A 163 -24.45 -7.82 1.87
C PHE A 163 -23.15 -7.38 1.20
N ARG A 164 -22.88 -6.09 1.24
CA ARG A 164 -21.59 -5.50 0.94
C ARG A 164 -21.17 -4.65 2.11
N LEU A 165 -19.93 -4.81 2.54
CA LEU A 165 -19.34 -4.00 3.57
C LEU A 165 -18.44 -2.92 2.96
N ASN A 166 -18.62 -1.69 3.40
CA ASN A 166 -17.72 -0.58 3.08
C ASN A 166 -17.07 -0.07 4.37
N PHE A 167 -15.76 0.19 4.34
CA PHE A 167 -15.01 0.71 5.49
C PHE A 167 -13.74 1.41 5.04
N ASN A 168 -13.25 2.31 5.88
CA ASN A 168 -12.03 3.06 5.60
C ASN A 168 -10.88 2.62 6.51
N LEU A 169 -9.69 2.46 5.93
CA LEU A 169 -8.46 2.18 6.65
C LEU A 169 -7.50 3.37 6.51
N ILE A 170 -6.87 3.76 7.60
CA ILE A 170 -5.81 4.77 7.62
C ILE A 170 -4.50 4.11 8.03
N GLN A 171 -3.44 4.38 7.26
CA GLN A 171 -2.10 3.93 7.61
C GLN A 171 -1.64 4.60 8.91
N VAL A 172 -1.09 3.81 9.82
CA VAL A 172 -0.45 4.29 11.04
C VAL A 172 1.02 3.86 11.06
N HIS A 173 1.89 4.77 11.49
CA HIS A 173 3.28 4.46 11.80
C HIS A 173 3.34 4.13 13.29
N VAL A 174 3.73 2.90 13.61
CA VAL A 174 3.84 2.37 14.98
C VAL A 174 5.30 2.15 15.31
#